data_AF-A0A317CHY4-F1
#
_entry.id   AF-A0A317CHY4-F1
#
_cell.length_a   1.000
_cell.length_b   1.000
_cell.length_c   1.000
_cell.angle_alpha   90.00
_cell.angle_beta   90.00
_cell.angle_gamma   90.00
#
_symmetry.space_group_name_H-M   'P 1'
#
loop_
_entity.id
_entity.type
_entity.pdbx_description
1 polymer ?
#
loop_
_entity_poly.entity_id
_entity_poly.type
_entity_poly.pdbx_seq_one_letter_code
_entity_poly.pdbx_strand_id
1 'polypeptide(L)'
;MLKLQRYVVCGLLILCTQLANADNIELHVMGGQSNMQGWRGDAQSYPADPNQLDKTIPFFFEAVDYASTNRTWQTLRPQEGHFLKGHFGPEVTFARSLKHFGFHPSIFKFSFGSSSLVEIWKAPGHGGLYDRMIRELQISIRLLQQAGHTVEIKSFTWIQGETDAKNDQFANQYYWNLQRIIHHFRNSIAHNTKLPVILGVDEQHPLVKVRPQVVTAQQKLSQEDPNTAYTTMYGLEKSDVTHLTAKGVTQHGQRLFKAYLDLSYNLDF
;
A
#
# COMPACT_ATOMS: atom_id res chain seq x y z
N MET A 1 72.82 -14.14 -34.76
CA MET A 1 71.42 -14.59 -35.00
C MET A 1 70.74 -14.78 -33.65
N LEU A 2 69.88 -13.85 -33.23
CA LEU A 2 68.96 -14.05 -32.11
C LEU A 2 67.54 -13.78 -32.62
N LYS A 3 66.67 -14.79 -32.64
CA LYS A 3 65.25 -14.64 -33.00
C LYS A 3 64.45 -14.51 -31.70
N LEU A 4 63.85 -13.35 -31.48
CA LEU A 4 62.93 -13.07 -30.38
C LEU A 4 61.52 -13.49 -30.82
N GLN A 5 60.99 -14.60 -30.27
CA GLN A 5 59.60 -14.99 -30.45
C GLN A 5 58.70 -14.19 -29.50
N ARG A 6 57.86 -13.32 -30.07
CA ARG A 6 56.76 -12.67 -29.35
C ARG A 6 55.57 -13.62 -29.30
N TYR A 7 55.23 -14.10 -28.11
CA TYR A 7 53.94 -14.76 -27.86
C TYR A 7 52.92 -13.69 -27.49
N VAL A 8 51.92 -13.47 -28.36
CA VAL A 8 50.74 -12.67 -28.03
C VAL A 8 49.71 -13.63 -27.47
N VAL A 9 49.47 -13.55 -26.16
CA VAL A 9 48.37 -14.25 -25.49
C VAL A 9 47.12 -13.38 -25.63
N CYS A 10 46.23 -13.72 -26.56
CA CYS A 10 44.88 -13.16 -26.59
C CYS A 10 44.03 -13.87 -25.53
N GLY A 11 43.83 -13.23 -24.38
CA GLY A 11 42.86 -13.67 -23.39
C GLY A 11 41.44 -13.41 -23.86
N LEU A 12 40.63 -14.45 -24.02
CA LEU A 12 39.19 -14.34 -24.27
C LEU A 12 38.50 -13.90 -22.98
N LEU A 13 38.04 -12.66 -22.92
CA LEU A 13 37.12 -12.18 -21.88
C LEU A 13 35.73 -12.73 -22.17
N ILE A 14 35.35 -13.80 -21.49
CA ILE A 14 33.96 -14.27 -21.46
C ILE A 14 33.20 -13.30 -20.56
N LEU A 15 32.52 -12.33 -21.17
CA LEU A 15 31.49 -11.55 -20.49
C LEU A 15 30.32 -12.51 -20.18
N CYS A 16 30.23 -12.97 -18.93
CA CYS A 16 28.98 -13.52 -18.41
C CYS A 16 27.98 -12.36 -18.32
N THR A 17 27.23 -12.11 -19.39
CA THR A 17 26.02 -11.31 -19.32
C THR A 17 25.01 -12.12 -18.51
N GLN A 18 24.83 -11.79 -17.23
CA GLN A 18 23.62 -12.19 -16.53
C GLN A 18 22.45 -11.61 -17.31
N LEU A 19 21.65 -12.48 -17.94
CA LEU A 19 20.36 -12.09 -18.47
C LEU A 19 19.50 -11.73 -17.27
N ALA A 20 19.51 -10.46 -16.88
CA ALA A 20 18.50 -9.92 -15.98
C ALA A 20 17.17 -10.05 -16.72
N ASN A 21 16.34 -11.01 -16.31
CA ASN A 21 14.97 -11.08 -16.80
C ASN A 21 14.25 -9.83 -16.31
N ALA A 22 13.70 -9.05 -17.25
CA ALA A 22 12.84 -7.93 -16.94
C ALA A 22 11.52 -8.48 -16.37
N ASP A 23 11.44 -8.63 -15.05
CA ASP A 23 10.19 -9.03 -14.40
C ASP A 23 9.10 -7.95 -14.59
N ASN A 24 7.84 -8.40 -14.67
CA ASN A 24 6.68 -7.53 -14.57
C ASN A 24 6.24 -7.43 -13.11
N ILE A 25 6.40 -6.24 -12.52
CA ILE A 25 6.10 -5.98 -11.12
C ILE A 25 4.62 -5.62 -10.96
N GLU A 26 3.90 -6.45 -10.21
CA GLU A 26 2.51 -6.20 -9.80
C GLU A 26 2.49 -5.29 -8.56
N LEU A 27 2.43 -3.98 -8.78
CA LEU A 27 2.52 -2.98 -7.71
C LEU A 27 1.15 -2.69 -7.08
N HIS A 28 1.02 -2.94 -5.79
CA HIS A 28 -0.14 -2.55 -5.00
C HIS A 28 0.20 -1.33 -4.14
N VAL A 29 -0.59 -0.27 -4.31
CA VAL A 29 -0.40 1.02 -3.62
C VAL A 29 -1.37 1.09 -2.45
N MET A 30 -0.86 1.38 -1.26
CA MET A 30 -1.64 1.45 -0.02
C MET A 30 -1.41 2.79 0.67
N GLY A 31 -2.49 3.54 0.91
CA GLY A 31 -2.49 4.87 1.51
C GLY A 31 -3.43 4.97 2.70
N GLY A 32 -3.12 5.85 3.65
CA GLY A 32 -4.09 6.20 4.71
C GLY A 32 -3.46 6.61 6.03
N GLN A 33 -4.22 6.48 7.12
CA GLN A 33 -3.79 6.93 8.44
C GLN A 33 -3.31 5.79 9.36
N SER A 34 -3.43 5.94 10.68
CA SER A 34 -2.87 5.02 11.68
C SER A 34 -3.32 3.56 11.54
N ASN A 35 -4.54 3.29 11.06
CA ASN A 35 -5.01 1.93 10.78
C ASN A 35 -4.39 1.32 9.50
N MET A 36 -4.08 2.11 8.47
CA MET A 36 -3.22 1.67 7.34
C MET A 36 -1.77 1.44 7.80
N GLN A 37 -1.26 2.36 8.63
CA GLN A 37 0.09 2.25 9.18
C GLN A 37 0.25 0.96 10.02
N GLY A 38 -0.83 0.55 10.71
CA GLY A 38 -0.80 -0.55 11.66
C GLY A 38 -0.29 -0.11 13.03
N TRP A 39 -0.78 1.03 13.53
CA TRP A 39 -0.28 1.68 14.75
C TRP A 39 -0.26 0.74 15.96
N ARG A 40 -1.28 -0.11 16.16
CA ARG A 40 -1.31 -1.09 17.26
C ARG A 40 -1.05 -2.53 16.81
N GLY A 41 -0.54 -2.73 15.60
CA GLY A 41 -0.12 -4.02 15.09
C GLY A 41 1.25 -4.41 15.62
N ASP A 42 1.34 -4.79 16.90
CA ASP A 42 2.61 -5.17 17.55
C ASP A 42 3.22 -6.42 16.91
N ALA A 43 4.43 -6.29 16.35
CA ALA A 43 5.15 -7.39 15.72
C ALA A 43 5.68 -8.44 16.71
N GLN A 44 5.48 -8.28 18.02
CA GLN A 44 5.55 -9.40 18.96
C GLN A 44 4.56 -10.51 18.58
N SER A 45 3.42 -10.14 17.99
CA SER A 45 2.41 -11.05 17.45
C SER A 45 2.40 -11.07 15.91
N TYR A 46 3.57 -10.89 15.28
CA TYR A 46 3.69 -10.94 13.83
C TYR A 46 3.25 -12.31 13.27
N PRO A 47 2.46 -12.37 12.18
CA PRO A 47 1.93 -13.63 11.68
C PRO A 47 3.05 -14.57 11.23
N ALA A 48 2.94 -15.85 11.60
CA ALA A 48 3.90 -16.87 11.23
C ALA A 48 4.11 -16.95 9.70
N ASP A 49 5.36 -17.15 9.28
CA ASP A 49 5.76 -17.24 7.88
C ASP A 49 6.56 -18.53 7.62
N PRO A 50 5.93 -19.71 7.70
CA PRO A 50 6.63 -20.98 7.57
C PRO A 50 7.30 -21.15 6.21
N ASN A 51 6.75 -20.51 5.17
CA ASN A 51 7.24 -20.58 3.80
C ASN A 51 8.24 -19.45 3.46
N GLN A 52 8.58 -18.59 4.43
CA GLN A 52 9.48 -17.44 4.27
C GLN A 52 9.07 -16.52 3.10
N LEU A 53 7.76 -16.36 2.87
CA LEU A 53 7.23 -15.55 1.77
C LEU A 53 7.64 -14.09 1.85
N ASP A 54 7.82 -13.56 3.06
CA ASP A 54 8.19 -12.18 3.28
C ASP A 54 9.46 -11.79 2.50
N LYS A 55 10.45 -12.70 2.47
CA LYS A 55 11.72 -12.53 1.76
C LYS A 55 11.57 -12.45 0.24
N THR A 56 10.39 -12.77 -0.29
CA THR A 56 10.10 -12.82 -1.73
C THR A 56 9.15 -11.70 -2.18
N ILE A 57 8.66 -10.87 -1.25
CA ILE A 57 7.70 -9.80 -1.52
C ILE A 57 8.42 -8.46 -1.36
N PRO A 58 8.64 -7.70 -2.45
CA PRO A 58 9.19 -6.37 -2.36
C PRO A 58 8.26 -5.41 -1.61
N PHE A 59 8.84 -4.59 -0.75
CA PHE A 59 8.16 -3.66 0.12
C PHE A 59 8.90 -2.32 0.17
N PHE A 60 8.16 -1.26 -0.11
CA PHE A 60 8.58 0.13 0.01
C PHE A 60 7.57 0.84 0.90
N PHE A 61 8.01 1.53 1.95
CA PHE A 61 7.09 2.27 2.79
C PHE A 61 7.63 3.60 3.29
N GLU A 62 6.69 4.50 3.58
CA GLU A 62 6.88 5.71 4.35
C GLU A 62 5.72 5.90 5.34
N ALA A 63 6.03 5.82 6.62
CA ALA A 63 5.21 6.36 7.68
C ALA A 63 5.76 7.75 8.00
N VAL A 64 5.03 8.79 7.58
CA VAL A 64 5.50 10.18 7.60
C VAL A 64 5.93 10.57 9.02
N ASP A 65 7.11 11.17 9.10
CA ASP A 65 7.78 11.64 10.33
C ASP A 65 7.95 10.53 11.40
N TYR A 66 8.00 9.28 10.96
CA TYR A 66 8.07 8.13 11.85
C TYR A 66 9.13 7.10 11.43
N ALA A 67 8.94 6.42 10.29
CA ALA A 67 9.84 5.40 9.78
C ALA A 67 9.65 5.23 8.27
N SER A 68 10.69 4.79 7.56
CA SER A 68 10.59 4.50 6.12
C SER A 68 11.67 3.52 5.68
N THR A 69 11.54 3.00 4.45
CA THR A 69 12.64 2.29 3.79
C THR A 69 13.73 3.21 3.23
N ASN A 70 13.67 4.52 3.48
CA ASN A 70 14.62 5.52 2.97
C ASN A 70 14.82 5.43 1.45
N ARG A 71 13.71 5.32 0.71
CA ARG A 71 13.68 5.17 -0.76
C ARG A 71 14.47 3.97 -1.27
N THR A 72 14.41 2.85 -0.54
CA THR A 72 14.93 1.56 -1.00
C THR A 72 13.82 0.52 -1.04
N TRP A 73 13.84 -0.34 -2.06
CA TRP A 73 13.02 -1.54 -2.06
C TRP A 73 13.66 -2.57 -1.14
N GLN A 74 12.91 -3.00 -0.14
CA GLN A 74 13.30 -4.04 0.81
C GLN A 74 12.35 -5.21 0.67
N THR A 75 12.54 -6.27 1.43
CA THR A 75 11.55 -7.34 1.53
C THR A 75 10.52 -7.00 2.62
N LEU A 76 9.32 -7.55 2.50
CA LEU A 76 8.26 -7.42 3.50
C LEU A 76 8.79 -7.79 4.89
N ARG A 77 8.49 -6.97 5.89
CA ARG A 77 8.98 -7.11 7.27
C ARG A 77 8.17 -6.24 8.25
N PRO A 78 8.28 -6.46 9.56
CA PRO A 78 7.90 -5.45 10.55
C PRO A 78 8.61 -4.11 10.29
N GLN A 79 7.87 -3.02 10.46
CA GLN A 79 8.36 -1.64 10.33
C GLN A 79 8.87 -1.13 11.67
N GLU A 80 9.92 -0.31 11.65
CA GLU A 80 10.43 0.35 12.85
C GLU A 80 9.33 1.21 13.51
N GLY A 81 9.36 1.31 14.83
CA GLY A 81 8.37 2.10 15.56
C GLY A 81 8.48 1.94 17.07
N HIS A 82 7.36 2.09 17.76
CA HIS A 82 7.30 2.20 19.21
C HIS A 82 7.27 0.84 19.93
N PHE A 83 7.03 -0.25 19.21
CA PHE A 83 7.17 -1.60 19.73
C PHE A 83 8.60 -2.10 19.53
N LEU A 84 9.11 -2.89 20.49
CA LEU A 84 10.48 -3.42 20.46
C LEU A 84 10.80 -4.21 19.19
N LYS A 85 9.83 -4.97 18.67
CA LYS A 85 9.96 -5.77 17.43
C LYS A 85 9.44 -5.05 16.19
N GLY A 86 9.08 -3.77 16.32
CA GLY A 86 8.40 -3.00 15.29
C GLY A 86 6.90 -3.25 15.26
N HIS A 87 6.24 -2.65 14.27
CA HIS A 87 4.81 -2.77 14.03
C HIS A 87 4.51 -3.21 12.60
N PHE A 88 3.27 -3.57 12.32
CA PHE A 88 2.83 -3.92 10.97
C PHE A 88 1.36 -3.59 10.75
N GLY A 89 1.00 -3.32 9.50
CA GLY A 89 -0.38 -3.06 9.11
C GLY A 89 -0.99 -4.21 8.31
N PRO A 90 -2.13 -3.96 7.67
CA PRO A 90 -2.83 -4.98 6.91
C PRO A 90 -2.06 -5.44 5.66
N GLU A 91 -1.03 -4.70 5.22
CA GLU A 91 -0.23 -5.03 4.04
C GLU A 91 0.40 -6.43 4.12
N VAL A 92 0.77 -6.89 5.32
CA VAL A 92 1.47 -8.16 5.47
C VAL A 92 0.58 -9.33 5.06
N THR A 93 -0.64 -9.35 5.60
CA THR A 93 -1.57 -10.45 5.30
C THR A 93 -2.15 -10.31 3.90
N PHE A 94 -2.37 -9.08 3.44
CA PHE A 94 -2.77 -8.80 2.07
C PHE A 94 -1.76 -9.35 1.05
N ALA A 95 -0.48 -8.97 1.17
CA ALA A 95 0.57 -9.35 0.23
C ALA A 95 0.86 -10.86 0.27
N ARG A 96 0.88 -11.47 1.47
CA ARG A 96 1.01 -12.93 1.58
C ARG A 96 -0.16 -13.65 0.93
N SER A 97 -1.39 -13.14 1.07
CA SER A 97 -2.57 -13.78 0.47
C SER A 97 -2.51 -13.72 -1.06
N LEU A 98 -2.10 -12.58 -1.63
CA LEU A 98 -1.80 -12.45 -3.06
C LEU A 98 -0.76 -13.46 -3.52
N LYS A 99 0.37 -13.56 -2.81
CA LYS A 99 1.46 -14.49 -3.13
C LYS A 99 0.99 -15.96 -3.10
N HIS A 100 0.21 -16.36 -2.10
CA HIS A 100 -0.37 -17.70 -2.02
C HIS A 100 -1.36 -17.99 -3.14
N PHE A 101 -2.08 -16.97 -3.62
CA PHE A 101 -3.01 -17.10 -4.74
C PHE A 101 -2.29 -17.24 -6.11
N GLY A 102 -0.97 -17.01 -6.16
CA GLY A 102 -0.15 -17.14 -7.37
C GLY A 102 0.26 -15.81 -8.00
N PHE A 103 -0.06 -14.68 -7.37
CA PHE A 103 0.40 -13.36 -7.79
C PHE A 103 1.86 -13.10 -7.38
N HIS A 104 2.46 -12.05 -7.96
CA HIS A 104 3.82 -11.59 -7.67
C HIS A 104 3.81 -10.15 -7.11
N PRO A 105 3.19 -9.93 -5.95
CA PRO A 105 2.94 -8.59 -5.45
C PRO A 105 4.22 -7.88 -5.01
N SER A 106 4.28 -6.60 -5.31
CA SER A 106 5.13 -5.61 -4.62
C SER A 106 4.24 -4.60 -3.93
N ILE A 107 4.60 -4.19 -2.71
CA ILE A 107 3.80 -3.27 -1.91
C ILE A 107 4.50 -1.92 -1.82
N PHE A 108 3.79 -0.85 -2.21
CA PHE A 108 4.11 0.52 -1.81
C PHE A 108 3.11 0.95 -0.73
N LYS A 109 3.59 1.38 0.43
CA LYS A 109 2.74 1.88 1.51
C LYS A 109 3.12 3.30 1.95
N PHE A 110 2.15 4.20 2.03
CA PHE A 110 2.37 5.57 2.52
C PHE A 110 1.31 5.92 3.56
N SER A 111 1.73 6.34 4.75
CA SER A 111 0.78 6.60 5.83
C SER A 111 1.17 7.74 6.76
N PHE A 112 0.17 8.37 7.36
CA PHE A 112 0.38 9.36 8.41
C PHE A 112 -0.78 9.36 9.41
N GLY A 113 -0.48 9.14 10.69
CA GLY A 113 -1.48 9.18 11.76
C GLY A 113 -2.23 10.51 11.83
N SER A 114 -3.50 10.45 12.27
CA SER A 114 -4.32 11.65 12.53
C SER A 114 -4.38 12.66 11.37
N SER A 115 -4.54 12.17 10.14
CA SER A 115 -4.47 12.97 8.91
C SER A 115 -5.81 13.06 8.21
N SER A 116 -6.36 14.28 8.06
CA SER A 116 -7.61 14.54 7.34
C SER A 116 -7.39 14.73 5.84
N LEU A 117 -8.39 14.41 5.03
CA LEU A 117 -8.40 14.75 3.61
C LEU A 117 -8.42 16.26 3.39
N VAL A 118 -9.21 16.98 4.18
CA VAL A 118 -9.41 18.44 4.01
C VAL A 118 -8.11 19.24 4.21
N GLU A 119 -7.36 18.98 5.28
CA GLU A 119 -6.23 19.83 5.67
C GLU A 119 -4.88 19.22 5.35
N ILE A 120 -4.75 17.90 5.47
CA ILE A 120 -3.44 17.23 5.51
C ILE A 120 -3.13 16.59 4.16
N TRP A 121 -4.01 15.72 3.65
CA TRP A 121 -3.80 15.08 2.35
C TRP A 121 -4.03 16.03 1.20
N LYS A 122 -5.07 16.86 1.31
CA LYS A 122 -5.54 17.83 0.32
C LYS A 122 -5.87 17.19 -1.04
N ALA A 123 -6.49 17.99 -1.91
CA ALA A 123 -6.74 17.60 -3.28
C ALA A 123 -5.42 17.52 -4.08
N PRO A 124 -5.39 16.74 -5.18
CA PRO A 124 -4.24 16.69 -6.08
C PRO A 124 -3.76 18.08 -6.53
N GLY A 125 -2.47 18.35 -6.43
CA GLY A 125 -1.84 19.61 -6.82
C GLY A 125 -1.90 20.73 -5.76
N HIS A 126 -2.47 20.49 -4.58
CA HIS A 126 -2.58 21.49 -3.52
C HIS A 126 -1.46 21.40 -2.45
N GLY A 127 -0.41 20.61 -2.71
CA GLY A 127 0.78 20.51 -1.87
C GLY A 127 0.57 19.76 -0.55
N GLY A 128 -0.45 18.89 -0.47
CA GLY A 128 -0.70 18.05 0.70
C GLY A 128 0.02 16.70 0.65
N LEU A 129 -0.29 15.83 1.62
CA LEU A 129 0.30 14.48 1.69
C LEU A 129 -0.08 13.60 0.50
N TYR A 130 -1.19 13.86 -0.21
CA TYR A 130 -1.49 13.12 -1.43
C TYR A 130 -0.40 13.36 -2.47
N ASP A 131 0.00 14.62 -2.69
CA ASP A 131 1.07 14.94 -3.63
C ASP A 131 2.42 14.38 -3.18
N ARG A 132 2.69 14.34 -1.86
CA ARG A 132 3.89 13.68 -1.31
C ARG A 132 3.88 12.18 -1.60
N MET A 133 2.78 11.50 -1.31
CA MET A 133 2.61 10.07 -1.62
C MET A 133 2.87 9.79 -3.10
N ILE A 134 2.32 10.62 -4.00
CA ILE A 134 2.54 10.45 -5.44
C ILE A 134 4.01 10.64 -5.82
N ARG A 135 4.71 11.63 -5.24
CA ARG A 135 6.15 11.80 -5.49
C ARG A 135 6.96 10.57 -5.06
N GLU A 136 6.69 10.04 -3.87
CA GLU A 136 7.42 8.87 -3.36
C GLU A 136 7.07 7.60 -4.15
N LEU A 137 5.81 7.43 -4.58
CA LEU A 137 5.40 6.35 -5.48
C LEU A 137 6.12 6.42 -6.82
N GLN A 138 6.22 7.62 -7.42
CA GLN A 138 6.95 7.78 -8.67
C GLN A 138 8.45 7.52 -8.50
N ILE A 139 9.03 7.87 -7.35
CA ILE A 139 10.41 7.51 -7.00
C ILE A 139 10.56 5.98 -6.91
N SER A 140 9.66 5.30 -6.19
CA SER A 140 9.74 3.84 -6.04
C SER A 140 9.60 3.11 -7.39
N ILE A 141 8.71 3.58 -8.27
CA ILE A 141 8.55 3.04 -9.63
C ILE A 141 9.83 3.24 -10.46
N ARG A 142 10.42 4.44 -10.42
CA ARG A 142 11.67 4.71 -11.16
C ARG A 142 12.82 3.82 -10.69
N LEU A 143 12.91 3.52 -9.40
CA LEU A 143 13.93 2.60 -8.88
C LEU A 143 13.78 1.18 -9.44
N LEU A 144 12.55 0.67 -9.56
CA LEU A 144 12.28 -0.63 -10.20
C LEU A 144 12.64 -0.60 -11.70
N GLN A 145 12.27 0.48 -12.39
CA GLN A 145 12.58 0.65 -13.82
C GLN A 145 14.09 0.74 -14.07
N GLN A 146 14.83 1.43 -13.20
CA GLN A 146 16.30 1.49 -13.25
C GLN A 146 16.96 0.13 -13.00
N ALA A 147 16.30 -0.74 -12.23
CA ALA A 147 16.72 -2.14 -12.04
C ALA A 147 16.31 -3.06 -13.22
N GLY A 148 15.71 -2.51 -14.28
CA GLY A 148 15.33 -3.25 -15.49
C GLY A 148 13.92 -3.86 -15.46
N HIS A 149 13.12 -3.55 -14.44
CA HIS A 149 11.76 -4.07 -14.32
C HIS A 149 10.72 -3.20 -15.05
N THR A 150 9.63 -3.84 -15.47
CA THR A 150 8.39 -3.14 -15.83
C THR A 150 7.48 -3.11 -14.60
N VAL A 151 6.60 -2.11 -14.51
CA VAL A 151 5.73 -1.93 -13.33
C VAL A 151 4.30 -1.66 -13.78
N GLU A 152 3.38 -2.47 -13.27
CA GLU A 152 1.94 -2.30 -13.45
C GLU A 152 1.29 -2.05 -12.08
N ILE A 153 0.59 -0.92 -11.91
CA ILE A 153 -0.19 -0.68 -10.69
C ILE A 153 -1.47 -1.51 -10.75
N LYS A 154 -1.64 -2.44 -9.80
CA LYS A 154 -2.76 -3.39 -9.76
C LYS A 154 -3.91 -2.94 -8.86
N SER A 155 -3.64 -2.15 -7.82
CA SER A 155 -4.71 -1.63 -6.96
C SER A 155 -4.29 -0.39 -6.18
N PHE A 156 -5.29 0.38 -5.75
CA PHE A 156 -5.13 1.45 -4.76
C PHE A 156 -6.01 1.19 -3.52
N THR A 157 -5.39 0.94 -2.38
CA THR A 157 -6.09 0.75 -1.10
C THR A 157 -6.00 2.03 -0.26
N TRP A 158 -7.12 2.48 0.28
CA TRP A 158 -7.23 3.69 1.08
C TRP A 158 -7.95 3.42 2.41
N ILE A 159 -7.19 3.38 3.52
CA ILE A 159 -7.74 3.15 4.87
C ILE A 159 -7.57 4.40 5.72
N GLN A 160 -8.60 5.24 5.72
CA GLN A 160 -8.60 6.55 6.37
C GLN A 160 -10.02 7.10 6.49
N GLY A 161 -10.24 8.00 7.44
CA GLY A 161 -11.44 8.82 7.51
C GLY A 161 -11.77 9.30 8.92
N GLU A 162 -11.16 8.69 9.94
CA GLU A 162 -11.44 8.96 11.34
C GLU A 162 -11.17 10.42 11.71
N THR A 163 -10.16 11.05 11.09
CA THR A 163 -9.82 12.46 11.34
C THR A 163 -10.79 13.42 10.63
N ASP A 164 -11.35 13.05 9.48
CA ASP A 164 -12.38 13.85 8.80
C ASP A 164 -13.71 13.82 9.54
N ALA A 165 -13.93 12.83 10.41
CA ALA A 165 -15.10 12.77 11.29
C ALA A 165 -15.01 13.73 12.51
N LYS A 166 -13.98 14.60 12.61
CA LYS A 166 -13.82 15.53 13.75
C LYS A 166 -14.88 16.64 13.82
N ASN A 167 -15.42 17.07 12.68
CA ASN A 167 -16.49 18.07 12.61
C ASN A 167 -17.33 17.87 11.33
N ASP A 168 -18.51 18.50 11.29
CA ASP A 168 -19.49 18.27 10.22
C ASP A 168 -19.01 18.81 8.87
N GLN A 169 -18.26 19.93 8.87
CA GLN A 169 -17.70 20.48 7.64
C GLN A 169 -16.78 19.47 6.96
N PHE A 170 -15.94 18.77 7.71
CA PHE A 170 -14.97 17.82 7.15
C PHE A 170 -15.67 16.55 6.68
N ALA A 171 -16.55 16.02 7.52
CA ALA A 171 -17.34 14.83 7.20
C ALA A 171 -18.20 15.04 5.93
N ASN A 172 -18.82 16.22 5.78
CA ASN A 172 -19.65 16.55 4.61
C ASN A 172 -18.84 16.74 3.32
N GLN A 173 -17.54 17.08 3.41
CA GLN A 173 -16.66 17.23 2.25
C GLN A 173 -15.98 15.91 1.83
N TYR A 174 -16.02 14.89 2.69
CA TYR A 174 -15.24 13.67 2.54
C TYR A 174 -15.45 12.97 1.20
N TYR A 175 -16.71 12.81 0.79
CA TYR A 175 -17.09 12.19 -0.48
C TYR A 175 -16.36 12.83 -1.68
N TRP A 176 -16.49 14.14 -1.83
CA TRP A 176 -15.93 14.86 -2.98
C TRP A 176 -14.40 14.88 -2.96
N ASN A 177 -13.78 14.93 -1.78
CA ASN A 177 -12.33 14.91 -1.65
C ASN A 177 -11.77 13.53 -2.02
N LEU A 178 -12.36 12.47 -1.51
CA LEU A 178 -11.93 11.10 -1.82
C LEU A 178 -12.19 10.76 -3.29
N GLN A 179 -13.34 11.15 -3.84
CA GLN A 179 -13.64 10.96 -5.27
C GLN A 179 -12.59 11.63 -6.17
N ARG A 180 -12.17 12.86 -5.86
CA ARG A 180 -11.12 13.56 -6.61
C ARG A 180 -9.78 12.83 -6.56
N ILE A 181 -9.40 12.32 -5.39
CA ILE A 181 -8.19 11.49 -5.22
C ILE A 181 -8.26 10.24 -6.08
N ILE A 182 -9.37 9.48 -6.01
CA ILE A 182 -9.57 8.25 -6.79
C ILE A 182 -9.50 8.52 -8.28
N HIS A 183 -10.24 9.53 -8.76
CA HIS A 183 -10.24 9.91 -10.18
C HIS A 183 -8.85 10.33 -10.66
N HIS A 184 -8.16 11.19 -9.91
CA HIS A 184 -6.82 11.62 -10.29
C HIS A 184 -5.83 10.44 -10.26
N PHE A 185 -5.89 9.58 -9.24
CA PHE A 185 -5.02 8.41 -9.15
C PHE A 185 -5.19 7.50 -10.36
N ARG A 186 -6.44 7.15 -10.72
CA ARG A 186 -6.73 6.30 -11.88
C ARG A 186 -6.28 6.91 -13.20
N ASN A 187 -6.63 8.16 -13.45
CA ASN A 187 -6.41 8.78 -14.76
C ASN A 187 -4.96 9.24 -14.96
N SER A 188 -4.35 9.83 -13.92
CA SER A 188 -3.08 10.54 -14.03
C SER A 188 -1.90 9.76 -13.49
N ILE A 189 -2.11 8.79 -12.59
CA ILE A 189 -1.03 8.04 -11.94
C ILE A 189 -0.97 6.60 -12.46
N ALA A 190 -2.10 5.87 -12.39
CA ALA A 190 -2.17 4.49 -12.83
C ALA A 190 -2.45 4.33 -14.33
N HIS A 191 -2.98 5.37 -14.97
CA HIS A 191 -3.48 5.33 -16.36
C HIS A 191 -4.44 4.14 -16.60
N ASN A 192 -5.25 3.83 -15.59
CA ASN A 192 -6.22 2.74 -15.61
C ASN A 192 -7.52 3.21 -14.94
N THR A 193 -8.53 3.50 -15.77
CA THR A 193 -9.84 3.99 -15.31
C THR A 193 -10.65 2.93 -14.56
N LYS A 194 -10.28 1.65 -14.67
CA LYS A 194 -10.90 0.51 -14.00
C LYS A 194 -10.02 -0.07 -12.89
N LEU A 195 -9.00 0.66 -12.44
CA LEU A 195 -8.11 0.18 -11.37
C LEU A 195 -8.96 -0.18 -10.13
N PRO A 196 -8.79 -1.39 -9.56
CA PRO A 196 -9.37 -1.75 -8.28
C PRO A 196 -9.01 -0.76 -7.18
N VAL A 197 -10.03 -0.20 -6.52
CA VAL A 197 -9.90 0.69 -5.38
C VAL A 197 -10.58 0.07 -4.16
N ILE A 198 -9.89 0.01 -3.03
CA ILE A 198 -10.38 -0.63 -1.82
C ILE A 198 -10.38 0.39 -0.70
N LEU A 199 -11.57 0.71 -0.18
CA LEU A 199 -11.79 1.74 0.83
C LEU A 199 -12.05 1.11 2.20
N GLY A 200 -11.68 1.80 3.26
CA GLY A 200 -12.04 1.45 4.62
C GLY A 200 -11.85 2.60 5.59
N VAL A 201 -12.62 2.57 6.68
CA VAL A 201 -12.55 3.48 7.81
C VAL A 201 -13.04 2.73 9.04
N ASP A 202 -12.47 3.00 10.21
CA ASP A 202 -12.96 2.43 11.46
C ASP A 202 -14.36 2.97 11.79
N GLU A 203 -15.42 2.24 11.43
CA GLU A 203 -16.81 2.61 11.72
C GLU A 203 -17.08 2.68 13.23
N GLN A 204 -16.21 2.05 14.03
CA GLN A 204 -16.37 1.98 15.47
C GLN A 204 -15.71 3.16 16.20
N HIS A 205 -14.97 4.01 15.49
CA HIS A 205 -14.35 5.21 16.04
C HIS A 205 -15.43 6.16 16.59
N PRO A 206 -15.30 6.72 17.82
CA PRO A 206 -16.32 7.59 18.41
C PRO A 206 -16.75 8.77 17.50
N LEU A 207 -15.77 9.44 16.89
CA LEU A 207 -16.04 10.53 15.94
C LEU A 207 -16.81 10.05 14.70
N VAL A 208 -16.47 8.88 14.15
CA VAL A 208 -17.11 8.32 12.95
C VAL A 208 -18.55 7.89 13.26
N LYS A 209 -18.81 7.35 14.47
CA LYS A 209 -20.19 7.04 14.90
C LYS A 209 -21.08 8.29 14.99
N VAL A 210 -20.54 9.39 15.49
CA VAL A 210 -21.27 10.67 15.57
C VAL A 210 -21.41 11.32 14.19
N ARG A 211 -20.49 11.04 13.26
CA ARG A 211 -20.48 11.60 11.90
C ARG A 211 -20.40 10.50 10.84
N PRO A 212 -21.50 9.75 10.65
CA PRO A 212 -21.54 8.63 9.72
C PRO A 212 -21.34 9.03 8.26
N GLN A 213 -21.36 10.34 7.92
CA GLN A 213 -21.15 10.83 6.57
C GLN A 213 -19.84 10.32 5.93
N VAL A 214 -18.79 10.09 6.73
CA VAL A 214 -17.53 9.49 6.23
C VAL A 214 -17.76 8.05 5.74
N VAL A 215 -18.47 7.24 6.53
CA VAL A 215 -18.84 5.86 6.16
C VAL A 215 -19.78 5.86 4.96
N THR A 216 -20.84 6.66 5.01
CA THR A 216 -21.80 6.79 3.91
C THR A 216 -21.11 7.25 2.61
N ALA A 217 -20.12 8.13 2.69
CA ALA A 217 -19.36 8.56 1.53
C ALA A 217 -18.55 7.41 0.89
N GLN A 218 -17.85 6.59 1.67
CA GLN A 218 -17.10 5.46 1.13
C GLN A 218 -18.03 4.38 0.55
N GLN A 219 -19.14 4.08 1.25
CA GLN A 219 -20.17 3.16 0.76
C GLN A 219 -20.77 3.65 -0.56
N LYS A 220 -21.12 4.94 -0.63
CA LYS A 220 -21.66 5.56 -1.85
C LYS A 220 -20.67 5.45 -3.01
N LEU A 221 -19.39 5.75 -2.79
CA LEU A 221 -18.35 5.59 -3.82
C LEU A 221 -18.26 4.15 -4.35
N SER A 222 -18.38 3.14 -3.47
CA SER A 222 -18.39 1.74 -3.89
C SER A 222 -19.67 1.31 -4.63
N GLN A 223 -20.81 1.96 -4.35
CA GLN A 223 -22.07 1.66 -5.04
C GLN A 223 -22.13 2.29 -6.44
N GLU A 224 -21.52 3.46 -6.61
CA GLU A 224 -21.53 4.20 -7.88
C GLU A 224 -20.43 3.77 -8.86
N ASP A 225 -19.43 3.02 -8.40
CA ASP A 225 -18.31 2.55 -9.22
C ASP A 225 -18.02 1.06 -9.03
N PRO A 226 -18.22 0.22 -10.07
CA PRO A 226 -18.03 -1.22 -9.97
C PRO A 226 -16.56 -1.65 -9.73
N ASN A 227 -15.59 -0.74 -9.87
CA ASN A 227 -14.18 -1.02 -9.60
C ASN A 227 -13.73 -0.49 -8.23
N THR A 228 -14.67 -0.08 -7.36
CA THR A 228 -14.41 0.37 -6.00
C THR A 228 -15.16 -0.50 -5.00
N ALA A 229 -14.45 -1.04 -4.01
CA ALA A 229 -15.04 -1.77 -2.90
C ALA A 229 -14.91 -0.97 -1.60
N TYR A 230 -15.96 -1.00 -0.78
CA TYR A 230 -15.90 -0.59 0.62
C TYR A 230 -15.73 -1.83 1.50
N THR A 231 -14.76 -1.79 2.41
CA THR A 231 -14.49 -2.87 3.36
C THR A 231 -14.82 -2.42 4.78
N THR A 232 -15.63 -3.23 5.47
CA THR A 232 -16.00 -2.97 6.87
C THR A 232 -14.87 -3.35 7.83
N MET A 233 -14.70 -2.59 8.90
CA MET A 233 -13.83 -2.91 10.04
C MET A 233 -14.61 -3.43 11.25
N TYR A 234 -15.94 -3.58 11.17
CA TYR A 234 -16.73 -4.23 12.23
C TYR A 234 -16.28 -5.66 12.49
N GLY A 235 -16.24 -6.04 13.77
CA GLY A 235 -15.82 -7.36 14.22
C GLY A 235 -14.30 -7.61 14.16
N LEU A 236 -13.51 -6.64 13.68
CA LEU A 236 -12.06 -6.68 13.84
C LEU A 236 -11.70 -6.29 15.29
N GLU A 237 -10.74 -7.00 15.87
CA GLU A 237 -10.32 -6.76 17.25
C GLU A 237 -9.58 -5.42 17.39
N LYS A 238 -9.95 -4.65 18.42
CA LYS A 238 -9.39 -3.31 18.69
C LYS A 238 -8.52 -3.31 19.94
N SER A 239 -7.40 -2.59 19.84
CA SER A 239 -6.48 -2.37 20.97
C SER A 239 -6.90 -1.18 21.82
N ASP A 240 -7.53 -0.19 21.21
CA ASP A 240 -8.04 1.01 21.86
C ASP A 240 -9.32 1.47 21.16
N VAL A 241 -9.78 2.70 21.41
CA VAL A 241 -11.02 3.24 20.83
C VAL A 241 -11.00 3.36 19.31
N THR A 242 -9.85 3.22 18.64
CA THR A 242 -9.69 3.41 17.19
C THR A 242 -8.85 2.33 16.51
N HIS A 243 -7.72 1.94 17.10
CA HIS A 243 -6.73 1.13 16.41
C HIS A 243 -6.98 -0.37 16.56
N LEU A 244 -6.75 -1.11 15.48
CA LEU A 244 -6.79 -2.56 15.47
C LEU A 244 -5.59 -3.18 16.20
N THR A 245 -5.81 -4.31 16.89
CA THR A 245 -4.71 -5.15 17.43
C THR A 245 -3.90 -5.80 16.30
N ALA A 246 -2.80 -6.46 16.62
CA ALA A 246 -2.08 -7.35 15.69
C ALA A 246 -3.01 -8.36 14.98
N LYS A 247 -3.93 -8.99 15.72
CA LYS A 247 -4.94 -9.90 15.15
C LYS A 247 -5.94 -9.16 14.28
N GLY A 248 -6.41 -7.98 14.72
CA GLY A 248 -7.31 -7.14 13.95
C GLY A 248 -6.72 -6.71 12.60
N VAL A 249 -5.46 -6.26 12.56
CA VAL A 249 -4.79 -5.89 11.29
C VAL A 249 -4.56 -7.09 10.37
N THR A 250 -4.29 -8.28 10.91
CA THR A 250 -4.21 -9.53 10.12
C THR A 250 -5.54 -9.85 9.46
N GLN A 251 -6.64 -9.84 10.23
CA GLN A 251 -7.99 -10.06 9.71
C GLN A 251 -8.38 -8.98 8.69
N HIS A 252 -7.97 -7.73 8.92
CA HIS A 252 -8.18 -6.66 7.96
C HIS A 252 -7.50 -6.94 6.62
N GLY A 253 -6.22 -7.36 6.63
CA GLY A 253 -5.49 -7.72 5.41
C GLY A 253 -6.17 -8.84 4.61
N GLN A 254 -6.80 -9.82 5.27
CA GLN A 254 -7.62 -10.85 4.59
C GLN A 254 -8.86 -10.24 3.91
N ARG A 255 -9.55 -9.31 4.57
CA ARG A 255 -10.71 -8.61 4.00
C ARG A 255 -10.32 -7.77 2.79
N LEU A 256 -9.19 -7.06 2.86
CA LEU A 256 -8.66 -6.29 1.72
C LEU A 256 -8.33 -7.20 0.54
N PHE A 257 -7.73 -8.36 0.81
CA PHE A 257 -7.41 -9.35 -0.22
C PHE A 257 -8.68 -9.89 -0.88
N LYS A 258 -9.71 -10.24 -0.10
CA LYS A 258 -10.99 -10.69 -0.64
C LYS A 258 -11.61 -9.61 -1.54
N ALA A 259 -11.65 -8.36 -1.07
CA ALA A 259 -12.18 -7.24 -1.86
C ALA A 259 -11.39 -7.05 -3.17
N TYR A 260 -10.06 -7.19 -3.15
CA TYR A 260 -9.25 -7.15 -4.37
C TYR A 260 -9.61 -8.26 -5.36
N LEU A 261 -9.77 -9.50 -4.89
CA LEU A 261 -10.16 -10.63 -5.74
C LEU A 261 -11.55 -10.41 -6.36
N ASP A 262 -12.53 -9.99 -5.54
CA ASP A 262 -13.89 -9.74 -5.99
C ASP A 262 -13.89 -8.68 -7.12
N LEU A 263 -13.13 -7.59 -6.97
CA LEU A 263 -12.99 -6.55 -7.99
C LEU A 263 -12.22 -7.01 -9.25
N SER A 264 -11.19 -7.84 -9.07
CA SER A 264 -10.30 -8.24 -10.18
C SER A 264 -10.93 -9.32 -11.07
N TYR A 265 -11.86 -10.09 -10.52
CA TYR A 265 -12.46 -11.24 -11.20
C TYR A 265 -14.00 -11.20 -11.28
N ASN A 266 -14.65 -10.15 -10.75
CA ASN A 266 -16.11 -10.07 -10.59
C ASN A 266 -16.70 -11.34 -9.97
N LEU A 267 -16.04 -11.86 -8.92
CA LEU A 267 -16.52 -13.05 -8.24
C LEU A 267 -17.71 -12.68 -7.35
N ASP A 268 -18.92 -13.04 -7.80
CA ASP A 268 -20.09 -13.11 -6.94
C ASP A 268 -19.94 -14.37 -6.04
N PHE A 269 -19.76 -14.19 -4.73
CA PHE A 269 -19.84 -15.27 -3.75
C PHE A 269 -21.18 -15.26 -3.04
#